data_AF-A0A0J6G1V3-F1
#
_entry.id   AF-A0A0J6G1V3-F1
#
_cell.length_a   1.000
_cell.length_b   1.000
_cell.length_c   1.000
_cell.angle_alpha   90.00
_cell.angle_beta   90.00
_cell.angle_gamma   90.00
#
_symmetry.space_group_name_H-M   'P 1'
#
loop_
_entity.id
_entity.type
_entity.pdbx_description
1 polymer ?
#
loop_
_entity_poly.entity_id
_entity_poly.type
_entity_poly.pdbx_seq_one_letter_code
_entity_poly.pdbx_strand_id
1 'polypeptide(L)'
;MPTPTRLQRLVARLERPVLVLMVAVIGASAVVKLYLLANALQSGVYIGVPRAGPKRIYLLATDPGHYWFSIAWDSVLCLVLLALAIAAGWSVMALRKPK
;
A
#
# COMPACT_ATOMS: atom_id res chain seq x y z
N MET A 1 -0.69 -42.14 -0.45
CA MET A 1 -0.57 -40.67 -0.60
C MET A 1 -1.83 -40.15 -1.29
N PRO A 2 -2.60 -39.23 -0.71
CA PRO A 2 -3.78 -38.69 -1.36
C PRO A 2 -3.36 -37.93 -2.63
N THR A 3 -3.98 -38.27 -3.76
CA THR A 3 -3.71 -37.62 -5.04
C THR A 3 -4.29 -36.20 -5.03
N PRO A 4 -3.49 -35.17 -5.36
CA PRO A 4 -3.98 -33.80 -5.32
C PRO A 4 -5.06 -33.60 -6.40
N THR A 5 -6.21 -33.08 -5.96
CA THR A 5 -7.37 -32.82 -6.83
C THR A 5 -7.04 -31.75 -7.87
N ARG A 6 -7.77 -31.73 -9.01
CA ARG A 6 -7.54 -30.74 -10.08
C ARG A 6 -7.59 -29.28 -9.57
N LEU A 7 -8.44 -29.02 -8.58
CA LEU A 7 -8.56 -27.72 -7.91
C LEU A 7 -7.27 -27.31 -7.19
N GLN A 8 -6.61 -28.21 -6.47
CA GLN A 8 -5.36 -27.90 -5.77
C GLN A 8 -4.23 -27.48 -6.71
N ARG A 9 -4.18 -28.07 -7.92
CA ARG A 9 -3.18 -27.67 -8.93
C ARG A 9 -3.47 -26.31 -9.53
N LEU A 10 -4.75 -25.97 -9.71
CA LEU A 10 -5.17 -24.65 -10.19
C LEU A 10 -4.87 -23.57 -9.16
N VAL A 11 -5.19 -23.81 -7.88
CA VAL A 11 -4.87 -22.89 -6.78
C VAL A 11 -3.36 -22.66 -6.70
N ALA A 12 -2.54 -23.71 -6.72
CA ALA A 12 -1.09 -23.57 -6.69
C ALA A 12 -0.51 -22.79 -7.90
N ARG A 13 -1.17 -22.85 -9.06
CA ARG A 13 -0.79 -22.04 -10.24
C ARG A 13 -1.23 -20.58 -10.12
N LEU A 14 -2.37 -20.31 -9.50
CA LEU A 14 -2.91 -18.94 -9.34
C LEU A 14 -2.31 -18.20 -8.14
N GLU A 15 -1.87 -18.91 -7.11
CA GLU A 15 -1.35 -18.33 -5.87
C GLU A 15 -0.17 -17.38 -6.13
N ARG A 16 0.80 -17.81 -6.94
CA ARG A 16 1.97 -16.99 -7.30
C ARG A 16 1.63 -15.68 -8.02
N PRO A 17 0.88 -15.67 -9.14
CA PRO A 17 0.55 -14.43 -9.82
C PRO A 17 -0.33 -13.52 -8.94
N VAL A 18 -1.23 -14.08 -8.13
CA VAL A 18 -2.04 -13.30 -7.18
C VAL A 18 -1.16 -12.63 -6.12
N LEU A 19 -0.20 -13.35 -5.55
CA LEU A 19 0.74 -12.78 -4.58
C LEU A 19 1.57 -11.65 -5.20
N VAL A 20 2.12 -11.85 -6.40
CA VAL A 20 2.89 -10.80 -7.11
C VAL A 20 2.03 -9.57 -7.39
N LEU A 21 0.78 -9.77 -7.83
CA LEU A 21 -0.18 -8.69 -8.06
C LEU A 21 -0.45 -7.92 -6.75
N MET A 22 -0.67 -8.63 -5.64
CA MET A 22 -0.87 -8.00 -4.33
C MET A 22 0.34 -7.15 -3.92
N VAL A 23 1.57 -7.67 -4.03
CA VAL A 23 2.79 -6.90 -3.73
C VAL A 23 2.89 -5.66 -4.61
N ALA A 24 2.62 -5.80 -5.91
CA ALA A 24 2.66 -4.67 -6.85
C ALA A 24 1.63 -3.59 -6.50
N VAL A 25 0.40 -3.97 -6.15
CA VAL A 25 -0.66 -3.03 -5.75
C VAL A 25 -0.31 -2.31 -4.45
N ILE A 26 0.18 -3.04 -3.44
CA ILE A 26 0.62 -2.44 -2.17
C ILE A 26 1.78 -1.47 -2.41
N GLY A 27 2.80 -1.88 -3.17
CA GLY A 27 3.94 -1.04 -3.52
C GLY A 27 3.53 0.21 -4.28
N ALA A 28 2.69 0.09 -5.32
CA ALA A 28 2.19 1.22 -6.08
C ALA A 28 1.39 2.20 -5.19
N SER A 29 0.55 1.67 -4.29
CA SER A 29 -0.22 2.51 -3.36
C SER A 29 0.67 3.31 -2.40
N ALA A 30 1.79 2.71 -1.95
CA ALA A 30 2.77 3.39 -1.10
C ALA A 30 3.48 4.51 -1.86
N VAL A 31 3.89 4.28 -3.11
CA VAL A 31 4.55 5.30 -3.95
C VAL A 31 3.60 6.48 -4.23
N VAL A 32 2.34 6.20 -4.54
CA VAL A 32 1.33 7.24 -4.75
C VAL A 32 1.12 8.06 -3.47
N LYS A 33 1.05 7.42 -2.29
CA LYS A 33 0.95 8.12 -1.01
C LYS A 33 2.18 9.00 -0.72
N LEU A 34 3.39 8.50 -0.96
CA LEU A 34 4.62 9.30 -0.83
C LEU A 34 4.58 10.54 -1.72
N TYR A 35 4.17 10.38 -2.98
CA TYR A 35 4.03 11.49 -3.92
C TYR A 35 3.02 12.53 -3.41
N LEU A 36 1.85 12.09 -2.94
CA LEU A 36 0.83 12.99 -2.40
C LEU A 36 1.30 13.74 -1.15
N LEU A 37 2.05 13.07 -0.26
CA LEU A 37 2.66 13.71 0.91
C LEU A 37 3.70 14.76 0.50
N ALA A 38 4.58 14.44 -0.45
CA ALA A 38 5.56 15.39 -0.97
C ALA A 38 4.88 16.61 -1.62
N ASN A 39 3.83 16.37 -2.41
CA ASN A 39 3.05 17.43 -3.03
C ASN A 39 2.32 18.30 -1.99
N ALA A 40 1.79 17.69 -0.92
CA ALA A 40 1.14 18.43 0.17
C ALA A 40 2.12 19.35 0.90
N LEU A 41 3.36 18.92 1.08
CA LEU A 41 4.43 19.72 1.69
C LEU A 41 4.85 20.90 0.80
N GLN A 42 4.93 20.70 -0.53
CA GLN A 42 5.29 21.76 -1.47
C GLN A 42 4.17 22.79 -1.65
N SER A 43 2.92 22.33 -1.74
CA SER A 43 1.76 23.19 -2.00
C SER A 43 1.14 23.81 -0.75
N GLY A 44 1.43 23.27 0.45
CA GLY A 44 0.75 23.65 1.69
C GLY A 44 -0.73 23.22 1.74
N VAL A 45 -1.16 22.36 0.80
CA VAL A 45 -2.54 21.87 0.71
C VAL A 45 -2.54 20.35 0.80
N TYR A 46 -3.12 19.82 1.87
CA TYR A 46 -3.33 18.40 2.02
C TYR A 46 -4.70 18.01 1.46
N ILE A 47 -4.71 17.02 0.57
CA ILE A 47 -5.92 16.50 -0.07
C ILE A 47 -6.08 15.04 0.32
N GLY A 48 -6.91 14.78 1.32
CA GLY A 48 -7.29 13.43 1.74
C GLY A 48 -8.43 12.89 0.89
N VAL A 49 -8.30 11.66 0.42
CA VAL A 49 -9.38 10.90 -0.23
C VAL A 49 -9.98 9.94 0.81
N PRO A 50 -11.05 10.33 1.53
CA PRO A 50 -11.68 9.40 2.46
C PRO A 50 -12.35 8.25 1.69
N ARG A 51 -12.39 7.07 2.33
CA ARG A 51 -13.00 5.84 1.79
C ARG A 51 -14.51 5.99 1.56
N ALA A 52 -15.15 6.93 2.24
CA ALA A 52 -16.52 7.37 2.03
C ALA A 52 -16.68 8.83 2.51
N GLY A 53 -17.36 9.67 1.71
CA GLY A 53 -17.64 11.07 2.02
C GLY A 53 -16.91 12.10 1.15
N PRO A 54 -17.19 13.40 1.36
CA PRO A 54 -16.59 14.48 0.58
C PRO A 54 -15.07 14.56 0.79
N LYS A 55 -14.36 14.94 -0.28
CA LYS A 55 -12.91 15.13 -0.29
C LYS A 55 -12.50 16.07 0.85
N ARG A 56 -11.61 15.63 1.73
CA ARG A 56 -11.14 16.46 2.86
C ARG A 56 -9.92 17.24 2.39
N ILE A 57 -10.03 18.56 2.37
CA ILE A 57 -8.96 19.47 1.98
C ILE A 57 -8.57 20.26 3.22
N TYR A 58 -7.33 20.13 3.67
CA TYR A 58 -6.79 20.91 4.78
C TYR A 58 -5.72 21.85 4.23
N LEU A 59 -5.89 23.14 4.44
CA LEU A 59 -4.91 24.17 4.09
C LEU A 59 -4.05 24.46 5.31
N LEU A 60 -2.73 24.54 5.12
CA LEU A 60 -1.80 24.91 6.18
C LEU A 60 -2.09 26.30 6.76
N ALA A 61 -2.58 27.23 5.93
CA ALA A 61 -2.87 28.60 6.33
C ALA A 61 -4.14 28.73 7.21
N THR A 62 -5.14 27.88 6.99
CA THR A 62 -6.45 27.99 7.67
C THR A 62 -6.54 27.04 8.86
N ASP A 63 -6.07 25.80 8.70
CA ASP A 63 -6.22 24.73 9.70
C ASP A 63 -4.91 23.94 9.86
N PRO A 64 -3.86 24.54 10.43
CA PRO A 64 -2.54 23.92 10.53
C PRO A 64 -2.55 22.63 11.36
N GLY A 65 -3.35 22.57 12.43
CA GLY A 65 -3.45 21.38 13.28
C GLY A 65 -3.95 20.15 12.52
N HIS A 66 -5.07 20.29 11.80
CA HIS A 66 -5.64 19.20 11.00
C HIS A 66 -4.77 18.83 9.80
N TYR A 67 -4.09 19.81 9.20
CA TYR A 67 -3.12 19.58 8.13
C TYR A 67 -1.97 18.68 8.61
N TRP A 68 -1.28 19.06 9.68
CA TRP A 68 -0.14 18.29 10.20
C TRP A 68 -0.56 16.93 10.75
N PHE A 69 -1.70 16.84 11.43
CA PHE A 69 -2.23 15.57 11.92
C PHE A 69 -2.51 14.60 10.76
N SER A 70 -3.15 15.09 9.69
CA SER A 70 -3.48 14.26 8.53
C SER A 70 -2.23 13.79 7.80
N ILE A 71 -1.22 14.66 7.64
CA ILE A 71 0.09 14.30 7.08
C ILE A 71 0.80 13.25 7.94
N ALA A 72 0.85 13.44 9.25
CA ALA A 72 1.47 12.48 10.16
C ALA A 72 0.77 11.11 10.08
N TRP A 73 -0.57 11.10 10.09
CA TRP A 73 -1.36 9.89 9.97
C TRP A 73 -1.13 9.16 8.63
N ASP A 74 -1.14 9.91 7.52
CA ASP A 74 -0.89 9.33 6.21
C ASP A 74 0.54 8.85 6.03
N SER A 75 1.50 9.49 6.69
CA SER A 75 2.89 9.05 6.73
C SER A 75 3.02 7.71 7.45
N VAL A 76 2.34 7.52 8.59
CA VAL A 76 2.28 6.23 9.29
C VAL A 76 1.68 5.15 8.40
N LEU A 77 0.54 5.43 7.75
CA LEU A 77 -0.06 4.48 6.81
C LEU A 77 0.86 4.15 5.64
N CYS A 78 1.58 5.14 5.13
CA CYS A 78 2.55 4.94 4.06
C CYS A 78 3.71 4.03 4.50
N LEU A 79 4.24 4.23 5.72
CA LEU A 79 5.28 3.38 6.29
C LEU A 79 4.79 1.94 6.48
N VAL A 80 3.54 1.75 6.94
CA VAL A 80 2.93 0.42 7.07
C VAL A 80 2.81 -0.27 5.71
N LEU A 81 2.36 0.45 4.67
CA LEU A 81 2.27 -0.09 3.31
C LEU A 81 3.65 -0.45 2.74
N LEU A 82 4.66 0.39 2.96
CA LEU A 82 6.04 0.09 2.56
C LEU A 82 6.57 -1.16 3.28
N ALA A 83 6.37 -1.26 4.60
CA ALA A 83 6.78 -2.42 5.37
C ALA A 83 6.09 -3.70 4.88
N LEU A 84 4.79 -3.64 4.57
CA LEU A 84 4.04 -4.75 3.99
C LEU A 84 4.53 -5.11 2.60
N ALA A 85 4.79 -4.13 1.72
CA ALA A 85 5.33 -4.38 0.39
C ALA A 85 6.71 -5.06 0.46
N ILE A 86 7.57 -4.61 1.37
CA ILE A 86 8.89 -5.21 1.60
C ILE A 86 8.71 -6.63 2.14
N ALA A 87 7.97 -6.82 3.23
CA ALA A 87 7.77 -8.15 3.83
C ALA A 87 7.16 -9.16 2.84
N ALA A 88 6.16 -8.74 2.06
CA ALA A 88 5.53 -9.58 1.06
C ALA A 88 6.45 -9.83 -0.16
N GLY A 89 7.22 -8.83 -0.59
CA GLY A 89 8.25 -9.02 -1.61
C GLY A 89 9.31 -10.02 -1.16
N TRP A 90 9.77 -9.93 0.09
CA TRP A 90 10.68 -10.89 0.70
C TRP A 90 10.09 -12.30 0.78
N SER A 91 8.82 -12.46 1.14
CA SER A 91 8.19 -13.79 1.18
C SER A 91 8.12 -14.43 -0.21
N VAL A 92 7.76 -13.64 -1.24
CA VAL A 92 7.74 -14.08 -2.64
C VAL A 92 9.14 -14.49 -3.12
N MET A 93 10.19 -13.76 -2.71
CA MET A 93 11.58 -14.11 -3.02
C MET A 93 12.10 -15.32 -2.23
N ALA A 94 11.73 -15.46 -0.96
CA ALA A 94 12.10 -16.60 -0.13
C ALA A 94 11.52 -17.91 -0.68
N LEU A 95 10.30 -17.86 -1.24
CA LEU A 95 9.66 -18.96 -1.98
C LEU A 95 10.36 -19.31 -3.31
N ARG A 96 11.31 -18.49 -3.79
CA ARG A 96 12.14 -18.77 -4.98
C ARG A 96 13.42 -19.54 -4.67
N LYS A 97 13.79 -19.81 -3.41
CA LYS A 97 15.00 -20.60 -3.14
C LYS A 97 14.84 -22.00 -3.76
N PRO A 98 15.70 -22.39 -4.72
CA PRO A 98 15.70 -23.76 -5.23
C PRO A 98 16.09 -24.70 -4.07
N LYS A 99 15.34 -25.78 -3.91
CA LYS A 99 15.81 -26.95 -3.15
C LYS A 99 16.91 -27.64 -3.94
#